data_AF-A0A7L2JBU4-F1
#
_entry.id   AF-A0A7L2JBU4-F1
#
_cell.length_a   1.000
_cell.length_b   1.000
_cell.length_c   1.000
_cell.angle_alpha   90.00
_cell.angle_beta   90.00
_cell.angle_gamma   90.00
#
_symmetry.space_group_name_H-M   'P 1'
#
loop_
_entity.id
_entity.type
_entity.pdbx_description
1 polymer ?
#
loop_
_entity_poly.entity_id
_entity_poly.type
_entity_poly.pdbx_seq_one_letter_code
_entity_poly.pdbx_strand_id
1 'polypeptide(L)'
;EEEEEEEEEEKEEEEGEAEAGEEEEEDEEEKEELEGDGPPPETPPEPPPRARVGLVYDPRMEEHRNTWDSHHPECPQRLARVLQRLQELGLAQRCLRVPA
;
A
#
# COMPACT_ATOMS: atom_id res chain seq x y z
N GLU A 1 -50.38 -30.24 -21.19
CA GLU A 1 -49.84 -31.37 -21.94
C GLU A 1 -48.62 -30.81 -22.67
N GLU A 2 -47.45 -30.74 -22.08
CA GLU A 2 -46.80 -31.60 -21.09
C GLU A 2 -45.85 -30.72 -20.23
N GLU A 3 -45.58 -31.12 -18.99
CA GLU A 3 -44.55 -30.57 -18.08
C GLU A 3 -44.93 -29.28 -17.29
N GLU A 4 -46.18 -29.09 -16.84
CA GLU A 4 -46.47 -29.28 -15.40
C GLU A 4 -46.29 -30.76 -15.01
N GLU A 5 -45.23 -31.09 -14.24
CA GLU A 5 -44.97 -32.36 -13.51
C GLU A 5 -43.45 -32.68 -13.50
N GLU A 6 -42.66 -31.95 -12.70
CA GLU A 6 -41.49 -32.47 -11.97
C GLU A 6 -41.47 -31.64 -10.66
N GLU A 7 -42.41 -31.93 -9.75
CA GLU A 7 -42.11 -32.66 -8.50
C GLU A 7 -41.17 -31.79 -7.64
N GLU A 8 -41.64 -30.93 -6.74
CA GLU A 8 -42.33 -31.32 -5.50
C GLU A 8 -41.89 -32.72 -5.01
N GLU A 9 -40.62 -32.89 -4.67
CA GLU A 9 -40.03 -33.95 -3.81
C GLU A 9 -38.51 -33.77 -3.98
N GLU A 10 -37.79 -33.08 -3.11
CA GLU A 10 -37.23 -33.65 -1.88
C GLU A 10 -37.23 -32.54 -0.80
N LYS A 11 -38.40 -32.41 -0.18
CA LYS A 11 -38.51 -32.21 1.25
C LYS A 11 -37.77 -33.36 1.94
N GLU A 12 -37.10 -33.05 3.05
CA GLU A 12 -36.79 -33.89 4.23
C GLU A 12 -35.38 -33.51 4.72
N GLU A 13 -35.29 -32.90 5.90
CA GLU A 13 -35.12 -33.64 7.17
C GLU A 13 -33.74 -34.31 7.14
N GLU A 14 -32.88 -34.18 8.11
CA GLU A 14 -33.02 -34.26 9.55
C GLU A 14 -31.60 -33.91 10.02
N GLU A 15 -31.42 -33.06 11.02
CA GLU A 15 -31.09 -33.48 12.38
C GLU A 15 -29.71 -34.14 12.48
N GLY A 16 -28.89 -33.69 13.42
CA GLY A 16 -28.71 -34.48 14.63
C GLY A 16 -27.59 -35.49 14.36
N GLU A 17 -26.50 -35.55 15.09
CA GLU A 17 -26.38 -35.77 16.51
C GLU A 17 -24.91 -35.37 16.80
N ALA A 18 -24.59 -34.54 17.79
CA ALA A 18 -24.51 -34.91 19.20
C ALA A 18 -23.76 -36.23 19.39
N GLU A 19 -22.66 -36.20 20.15
CA GLU A 19 -22.23 -37.21 21.14
C GLU A 19 -20.86 -36.72 21.61
N ALA A 20 -20.83 -36.17 22.83
CA ALA A 20 -20.39 -36.86 24.04
C ALA A 20 -18.89 -36.58 24.23
N GLY A 21 -18.51 -35.81 25.24
CA GLY A 21 -18.19 -36.41 26.55
C GLY A 21 -16.86 -37.12 26.37
N GLU A 22 -15.75 -36.56 26.80
CA GLU A 22 -15.24 -36.86 28.14
C GLU A 22 -14.46 -35.67 28.72
N GLU A 23 -14.81 -35.31 29.95
CA GLU A 23 -13.96 -34.55 30.85
C GLU A 23 -12.81 -35.49 31.26
N GLU A 24 -11.60 -35.23 30.79
CA GLU A 24 -10.38 -35.77 31.40
C GLU A 24 -9.68 -34.63 32.15
N GLU A 25 -9.88 -34.64 33.46
CA GLU A 25 -8.99 -34.10 34.46
C GLU A 25 -7.66 -34.90 34.48
N GLU A 26 -6.62 -34.32 35.07
CA GLU A 26 -5.21 -34.79 35.18
C GLU A 26 -4.33 -34.28 34.02
N ASP A 27 -3.30 -33.46 34.20
CA ASP A 27 -2.32 -33.37 35.27
C ASP A 27 -1.81 -31.91 35.36
N GLU A 28 -1.69 -31.36 36.57
CA GLU A 28 -1.03 -30.08 36.80
C GLU A 28 0.48 -30.24 36.56
N GLU A 29 0.91 -30.23 35.29
CA GLU A 29 2.31 -29.96 35.00
C GLU A 29 2.55 -28.47 35.22
N GLU A 30 3.13 -28.14 36.38
CA GLU A 30 3.86 -26.90 36.61
C GLU A 30 4.89 -26.75 35.48
N LYS A 31 4.49 -26.11 34.38
CA LYS A 31 5.42 -25.40 33.53
C LYS A 31 5.95 -24.29 34.41
N GLU A 32 7.06 -24.57 35.08
CA GLU A 32 8.02 -23.54 35.43
C GLU A 32 8.23 -22.73 34.15
N GLU A 33 7.57 -21.58 34.08
CA GLU A 33 7.89 -20.55 33.11
C GLU A 33 9.31 -20.15 33.45
N LEU A 34 10.27 -20.87 32.84
CA LEU A 34 11.62 -20.39 32.72
C LEU A 34 11.44 -19.10 31.92
N GLU A 35 11.30 -17.98 32.63
CA GLU A 35 11.43 -16.64 32.09
C GLU A 35 12.83 -16.57 31.52
N GLY A 36 12.95 -17.10 30.30
CA GLY A 36 14.12 -16.99 29.49
C GLY A 36 14.27 -15.50 29.27
N ASP A 37 15.26 -14.94 29.95
CA ASP A 37 16.01 -13.75 29.55
C ASP A 37 16.66 -14.05 28.18
N GLY A 38 15.83 -14.37 27.21
CA GLY A 38 16.17 -14.54 25.82
C GLY A 38 16.22 -13.13 25.25
N PRO A 39 17.26 -12.77 24.49
CA PRO A 39 17.26 -11.52 23.77
C PRO A 39 15.96 -11.45 22.94
N PRO A 40 15.30 -10.27 22.87
CA PRO A 40 14.10 -10.11 22.07
C PRO A 40 14.36 -10.65 20.66
N PRO A 41 13.36 -11.27 19.99
CA PRO A 41 13.56 -11.76 18.63
C PRO A 41 14.15 -10.61 17.82
N GLU A 42 15.36 -10.82 17.32
CA GLU A 42 16.09 -9.82 16.54
C GLU A 42 15.28 -9.54 15.28
N THR A 43 14.36 -8.57 15.38
CA THR A 43 13.63 -8.07 14.22
C THR A 43 14.68 -7.58 13.24
N PRO A 44 14.62 -8.00 11.96
CA PRO A 44 15.55 -7.51 10.96
C PRO A 44 15.58 -5.98 11.03
N PRO A 45 16.77 -5.34 10.94
CA PRO A 45 16.86 -3.89 10.97
C PRO A 45 15.94 -3.34 9.88
N GLU A 46 15.04 -2.43 10.28
CA GLU A 46 14.11 -1.79 9.36
C GLU A 46 14.93 -1.20 8.19
N PRO A 47 14.55 -1.46 6.92
CA PRO A 47 15.33 -0.96 5.80
C PRO A 47 15.46 0.57 5.92
N PRO A 48 16.65 1.13 5.66
CA PRO A 48 16.86 2.56 5.83
C PRO A 48 15.81 3.32 4.99
N PRO A 49 15.28 4.44 5.51
CA PRO A 49 14.26 5.19 4.80
C PRO A 49 14.81 5.52 3.41
N ARG A 50 14.05 5.14 2.38
CA ARG A 50 14.46 5.40 1.00
C ARG A 50 14.62 6.90 0.83
N ALA A 51 15.86 7.38 0.72
CA ALA A 51 16.12 8.80 0.49
C ALA A 51 15.38 9.25 -0.77
N ARG A 52 14.54 10.27 -0.65
CA ARG A 52 13.76 10.81 -1.77
C ARG A 52 14.29 12.19 -2.15
N VAL A 53 14.33 12.44 -3.45
CA VAL A 53 14.72 13.74 -4.01
C VAL A 53 13.49 14.63 -4.05
N GLY A 54 13.57 15.82 -3.46
CA GLY A 54 12.54 16.85 -3.57
C GLY A 54 12.55 17.52 -4.95
N LEU A 55 11.38 17.79 -5.51
CA LEU A 55 11.17 18.54 -6.75
C LEU A 55 10.15 19.64 -6.47
N VAL A 56 10.59 20.89 -6.60
CA VAL A 56 9.73 22.09 -6.53
C VAL A 56 9.60 22.66 -7.94
N TYR A 57 8.38 22.97 -8.34
CA TYR A 57 8.09 23.71 -9.56
C TYR A 57 6.89 24.62 -9.32
N ASP A 58 7.02 25.87 -9.69
CA ASP A 58 5.98 26.89 -9.61
C ASP A 58 5.70 27.44 -11.01
N PRO A 59 4.47 27.31 -11.53
CA PRO A 59 4.09 27.89 -12.82
C PRO A 59 4.34 29.41 -12.91
N ARG A 60 4.30 30.14 -11.79
CA ARG A 60 4.55 31.59 -11.75
C ARG A 60 5.97 31.94 -12.20
N MET A 61 6.93 31.00 -12.10
CA MET A 61 8.28 31.22 -12.62
C MET A 61 8.29 31.44 -14.14
N GLU A 62 7.28 30.96 -14.87
CA GLU A 62 7.14 31.20 -16.31
C GLU A 62 6.69 32.64 -16.66
N GLU A 63 6.27 33.44 -15.67
CA GLU A 63 5.93 34.85 -15.87
C GLU A 63 7.18 35.73 -16.03
N HIS A 64 8.34 35.25 -15.56
CA HIS A 64 9.60 35.95 -15.72
C HIS A 64 10.10 35.87 -17.17
N ARG A 65 9.94 36.98 -17.90
CA ARG A 65 10.40 37.10 -19.29
C ARG A 65 10.84 38.52 -19.60
N ASN A 66 11.79 38.64 -20.53
CA ASN A 66 12.15 39.93 -21.09
C ASN A 66 11.01 40.46 -21.98
N THR A 67 10.58 41.70 -21.76
CA THR A 67 9.45 42.33 -22.48
C THR A 67 9.84 43.06 -23.75
N TRP A 68 11.12 43.27 -24.00
CA TRP A 68 11.64 44.08 -25.10
C TRP A 68 12.61 43.32 -26.01
N ASP A 69 13.24 42.24 -25.51
CA ASP A 69 14.08 41.35 -26.29
C ASP A 69 13.53 39.92 -26.31
N SER A 70 13.03 39.48 -27.46
CA SER A 70 12.52 38.13 -27.68
C SER A 70 13.60 37.06 -27.84
N HIS A 71 14.87 37.46 -28.04
CA HIS A 71 16.01 36.54 -28.22
C HIS A 71 16.83 36.38 -26.95
N HIS A 72 16.36 36.93 -25.83
CA HIS A 72 17.03 36.83 -24.55
C HIS A 72 17.17 35.34 -24.13
N PRO A 73 18.38 34.90 -23.72
CA PRO A 73 18.62 33.49 -23.39
C PRO A 73 17.91 33.03 -22.12
N GLU A 74 17.61 33.96 -21.20
CA GLU A 74 16.75 33.71 -20.04
C GLU A 74 15.29 33.91 -20.46
N CYS A 75 14.55 32.81 -20.60
CA CYS A 75 13.17 32.80 -21.04
C CYS A 75 12.37 31.70 -20.30
N PRO A 76 11.04 31.85 -20.16
CA PRO A 76 10.15 30.91 -19.45
C PRO A 76 10.31 29.45 -19.87
N GLN A 77 10.55 29.24 -21.17
CA GLN A 77 10.68 27.93 -21.79
C GLN A 77 11.82 27.11 -21.18
N ARG A 78 12.82 27.75 -20.57
CA ARG A 78 13.90 27.04 -19.86
C ARG A 78 13.34 26.11 -18.78
N LEU A 79 12.45 26.62 -17.93
CA LEU A 79 11.94 25.84 -16.82
C LEU A 79 10.89 24.82 -17.27
N ALA A 80 9.97 25.24 -18.15
CA ALA A 80 8.94 24.37 -18.70
C ALA A 80 9.54 23.16 -19.45
N ARG A 81 10.57 23.38 -20.29
CA ARG A 81 11.23 22.29 -21.04
C ARG A 81 11.98 21.32 -20.12
N VAL A 82 12.61 21.82 -19.06
CA VAL A 82 13.27 20.95 -18.07
C VAL A 82 12.24 20.08 -17.36
N LEU A 83 11.14 20.66 -16.89
CA LEU A 83 10.07 19.88 -16.25
C LEU A 83 9.48 18.84 -17.20
N GLN A 84 9.16 19.23 -18.44
CA GLN A 84 8.65 18.31 -19.46
C GLN A 84 9.62 17.15 -19.68
N ARG A 85 10.92 17.42 -19.80
CA ARG A 85 11.92 16.38 -20.02
C ARG A 85 12.03 15.43 -18.81
N LEU A 86 11.94 15.95 -17.59
CA LEU A 86 11.90 15.13 -16.38
C LEU A 86 10.65 14.23 -16.35
N GLN A 87 9.51 14.70 -16.85
CA GLN A 87 8.28 13.92 -16.94
C GLN A 87 8.37 12.83 -18.01
N GLU A 88 8.87 13.15 -19.20
CA GLU A 88 9.08 12.18 -20.31
C GLU A 88 9.99 11.02 -19.90
N LEU A 89 11.00 11.30 -19.07
CA LEU A 89 11.94 10.30 -18.57
C LEU A 89 11.44 9.56 -17.32
N GLY A 90 10.24 9.87 -16.81
CA GLY A 90 9.72 9.29 -15.58
C GLY A 90 10.46 9.74 -14.31
N LEU A 91 11.34 10.74 -14.40
CA LEU A 91 12.15 11.23 -13.27
C LEU A 91 11.31 12.06 -12.31
N ALA A 92 10.38 12.87 -12.84
CA ALA A 92 9.50 13.70 -12.02
C ALA A 92 8.64 12.85 -11.06
N GLN A 93 8.17 11.69 -11.51
CA GLN A 93 7.33 10.75 -10.73
C GLN A 93 8.12 10.03 -9.63
N ARG A 94 9.44 9.90 -9.78
CA ARG A 94 10.32 9.32 -8.76
C ARG A 94 10.64 10.31 -7.64
N CYS A 95 10.47 11.61 -7.88
CA CYS A 95 10.72 12.66 -6.90
C CYS A 95 9.55 12.88 -5.94
N LEU A 96 9.81 13.54 -4.82
CA LEU A 96 8.80 14.12 -3.93
C LEU A 96 8.45 15.51 -4.42
N ARG A 97 7.21 15.72 -4.88
CA ARG A 97 6.71 17.08 -5.11
C ARG A 97 6.63 17.83 -3.79
N VAL A 98 7.35 18.93 -3.72
CA VAL A 98 7.35 19.86 -2.59
C VAL A 98 6.55 21.10 -3.00
N PRO A 99 5.64 21.61 -2.16
CA PRO A 99 4.87 22.80 -2.46
C PRO A 99 5.78 24.02 -2.66
N ALA A 100 5.37 24.91 -3.57
CA ALA A 100 6.04 26.17 -3.88
C ALA A 100 5.35 27.36 -3.21
#